data_AF-A0A7W0UAQ9-F1
#
_entry.id   AF-A0A7W0UAQ9-F1
#
_cell.length_a   1.000
_cell.length_b   1.000
_cell.length_c   1.000
_cell.angle_alpha   90.00
_cell.angle_beta   90.00
_cell.angle_gamma   90.00
#
_symmetry.space_group_name_H-M   'P 1'
#
loop_
_entity.id
_entity.type
_entity.pdbx_description
1 polymer ?
#
loop_
_entity_poly.entity_id
_entity_poly.type
_entity_poly.pdbx_seq_one_letter_code
_entity_poly.pdbx_strand_id
1 'polypeptide(L)'
;MKYVLIDLSERRPRKLTVEMQLHADWAITLACGAQCPFVPTTVEDWEVPDPAGRSLEEVRAIRDGVEAHVKHLVAEKLDLIRSDRSAHQLRLERLLPDLVREFEAERTEEEIRTAADAALAEFQDAPVRSYVMTIANRKAREVLRASGQPAAA
;
A
#
# COMPACT_ATOMS: atom_id res chain seq x y z
N MET A 1 -16.83 -9.50 18.89
CA MET A 1 -17.03 -8.30 19.71
C MET A 1 -18.44 -7.78 19.44
N LYS A 2 -19.30 -7.61 20.47
CA LYS A 2 -20.68 -7.07 20.38
C LYS A 2 -20.85 -5.83 21.27
N TYR A 3 -19.87 -4.95 21.24
CA TYR A 3 -19.91 -3.72 22.01
C TYR A 3 -19.64 -2.56 21.05
N VAL A 4 -20.39 -1.48 21.21
CA VAL A 4 -20.45 -0.29 20.33
C VAL A 4 -21.23 -0.50 19.01
N LEU A 5 -22.49 -0.98 19.06
CA LEU A 5 -23.43 -1.07 17.90
C LEU A 5 -22.90 -1.70 16.59
N ILE A 6 -21.70 -2.28 16.60
CA ILE A 6 -21.00 -2.90 15.49
C ILE A 6 -20.88 -4.38 15.83
N ASP A 7 -21.60 -5.22 15.08
CA ASP A 7 -21.55 -6.67 15.24
C ASP A 7 -20.47 -7.26 14.33
N LEU A 8 -19.43 -7.83 14.94
CA LEU A 8 -18.35 -8.52 14.24
C LEU A 8 -18.48 -10.05 14.33
N SER A 9 -19.55 -10.60 14.91
CA SER A 9 -19.68 -12.03 15.17
C SER A 9 -19.74 -12.90 13.91
N GLU A 10 -20.25 -12.36 12.81
CA GLU A 10 -20.28 -13.04 11.51
C GLU A 10 -19.02 -12.82 10.67
N ARG A 11 -18.11 -11.93 11.10
CA ARG A 11 -16.85 -11.71 10.40
C ARG A 11 -15.91 -12.88 10.65
N ARG A 12 -15.16 -13.26 9.62
CA ARG A 12 -14.13 -14.30 9.68
C ARG A 12 -12.81 -13.69 9.21
N PRO A 13 -11.67 -13.99 9.87
CA PRO A 13 -10.36 -13.62 9.38
C PRO A 13 -10.19 -14.10 7.94
N ARG A 14 -9.69 -13.22 7.07
CA ARG A 14 -9.37 -13.54 5.67
C ARG A 14 -7.88 -13.41 5.49
N LYS A 15 -7.30 -14.28 4.67
CA LYS A 15 -5.93 -14.11 4.21
C LYS A 15 -5.88 -12.89 3.28
N LEU A 16 -4.81 -12.11 3.40
CA LEU A 16 -4.52 -11.04 2.47
C LEU A 16 -4.16 -11.65 1.11
N THR A 17 -4.96 -11.39 0.07
CA THR A 17 -4.68 -11.85 -1.30
C THR A 17 -3.95 -10.77 -2.08
N VAL A 18 -3.24 -11.15 -3.15
CA VAL A 18 -2.57 -10.18 -4.05
C VAL A 18 -3.57 -9.18 -4.62
N GLU A 19 -4.74 -9.65 -5.06
CA GLU A 19 -5.83 -8.79 -5.55
C GLU A 19 -6.27 -7.74 -4.51
N MET A 20 -6.44 -8.13 -3.24
CA MET A 20 -6.79 -7.18 -2.17
C MET A 20 -5.72 -6.12 -1.94
N GLN A 21 -4.45 -6.47 -2.15
CA GLN A 21 -3.32 -5.55 -2.02
C GLN A 21 -3.27 -4.58 -3.19
N LEU A 22 -3.44 -5.09 -4.41
CA LEU A 22 -3.47 -4.28 -5.62
C LEU A 22 -4.61 -3.27 -5.64
N HIS A 23 -5.74 -3.54 -4.97
CA HIS A 23 -6.87 -2.62 -4.91
C HIS A 23 -6.83 -1.63 -3.74
N ALA A 24 -5.81 -1.70 -2.87
CA ALA A 24 -5.74 -0.83 -1.71
C ALA A 24 -5.19 0.55 -2.10
N ASP A 25 -6.02 1.59 -1.92
CA ASP A 25 -5.59 2.99 -2.05
C ASP A 25 -4.69 3.42 -0.86
N TRP A 26 -4.79 2.76 0.29
CA TRP A 26 -3.98 2.99 1.49
C TRP A 26 -3.97 1.72 2.35
N ALA A 27 -2.82 1.34 2.89
CA ALA A 27 -2.70 0.15 3.74
C ALA A 27 -2.29 0.53 5.16
N ILE A 28 -2.84 -0.21 6.13
CA ILE A 28 -2.56 -0.01 7.55
C ILE A 28 -2.13 -1.34 8.16
N THR A 29 -0.96 -1.36 8.78
CA THR A 29 -0.46 -2.49 9.57
C THR A 29 -0.65 -2.19 11.06
N LEU A 30 -0.89 -3.25 11.84
CA LEU A 30 -1.14 -3.14 13.28
C LEU A 30 0.03 -3.75 14.07
N ALA A 31 1.25 -3.21 13.90
CA ALA A 31 2.46 -3.72 14.55
C ALA A 31 2.66 -5.24 14.35
N CYS A 32 2.37 -5.71 13.15
CA CYS A 32 2.58 -7.09 12.76
C CYS A 32 4.09 -7.34 12.65
N GLY A 33 4.69 -7.92 13.69
CA GLY A 33 6.10 -8.36 13.70
C GLY A 33 6.43 -9.48 12.70
N ALA A 34 5.58 -9.71 11.69
CA ALA A 34 5.79 -10.64 10.58
C ALA A 34 5.89 -9.86 9.27
N GLN A 35 6.57 -10.47 8.29
CA GLN A 35 6.71 -9.93 6.93
C GLN A 35 5.32 -9.80 6.29
N CYS A 36 4.77 -8.58 6.30
CA CYS A 36 3.51 -8.29 5.61
C CYS A 36 3.70 -8.47 4.10
N PRO A 37 2.75 -9.14 3.42
CA PRO A 37 2.70 -9.16 1.96
C PRO A 37 2.68 -7.74 1.37
N PHE A 38 3.29 -7.58 0.20
CA PHE A 38 3.51 -6.29 -0.46
C PHE A 38 2.22 -5.57 -0.89
N VAL A 39 2.00 -4.36 -0.36
CA VAL A 39 0.92 -3.47 -0.81
C VAL A 39 1.48 -2.33 -1.65
N PRO A 40 1.08 -2.15 -2.93
CA PRO A 40 1.58 -1.10 -3.82
C PRO A 40 0.95 0.27 -3.54
N THR A 41 0.89 0.68 -2.28
CA THR A 41 0.39 1.99 -1.85
C THR A 41 1.11 2.46 -0.59
N THR A 42 0.76 3.64 -0.07
CA THR A 42 1.21 4.10 1.25
C THR A 42 0.80 3.11 2.33
N VAL A 43 1.79 2.59 3.04
CA VAL A 43 1.61 1.72 4.20
C VAL A 43 1.92 2.52 5.46
N GLU A 44 0.98 2.56 6.39
CA GLU A 44 1.14 3.18 7.70
C GLU A 44 1.11 2.10 8.77
N ASP A 45 2.09 2.13 9.68
CA ASP A 45 2.10 1.23 10.82
C ASP A 45 1.50 1.92 12.04
N TRP A 46 0.47 1.31 12.61
CA TRP A 46 -0.11 1.72 13.87
C TRP A 46 0.42 0.82 14.97
N GLU A 47 1.06 1.43 15.96
CA GLU A 47 1.48 0.76 17.19
C GLU A 47 0.26 0.38 18.03
N VAL A 48 -0.35 -0.75 17.68
CA VAL A 48 -1.52 -1.31 18.38
C VAL A 48 -1.10 -2.58 19.11
N PRO A 49 -1.28 -2.68 20.43
CA PRO A 49 -0.91 -3.89 21.18
C PRO A 49 -1.77 -5.10 20.77
N ASP A 50 -1.19 -6.30 20.80
CA ASP A 50 -1.94 -7.54 20.60
C ASP A 50 -2.95 -7.76 21.76
N PRO A 51 -4.27 -7.86 21.48
CA PRO A 51 -5.28 -8.12 22.49
C PRO A 51 -5.27 -9.58 23.01
N ALA A 52 -4.53 -10.51 22.40
CA ALA A 52 -4.50 -11.90 22.82
C ALA A 52 -4.01 -12.06 24.27
N GLY A 53 -4.79 -12.79 25.09
CA GLY A 53 -4.45 -13.06 26.50
C GLY A 53 -4.64 -11.88 27.45
N ARG A 54 -5.13 -10.73 26.98
CA ARG A 54 -5.39 -9.52 27.78
C ARG A 54 -6.75 -9.56 28.48
N SER A 55 -6.89 -8.78 29.55
CA SER A 55 -8.16 -8.58 30.24
C SER A 55 -9.17 -7.83 29.36
N LEU A 56 -10.46 -7.95 29.67
CA LEU A 56 -11.51 -7.27 28.90
C LEU A 56 -11.36 -5.73 28.93
N GLU A 57 -10.85 -5.17 30.03
CA GLU A 57 -10.60 -3.73 30.15
C GLU A 57 -9.45 -3.28 29.24
N GLU A 58 -8.34 -4.04 29.21
CA GLU A 58 -7.22 -3.77 28.30
C GLU A 58 -7.67 -3.88 26.83
N VAL A 59 -8.46 -4.91 26.47
CA VAL A 59 -8.99 -5.06 25.11
C VAL A 59 -9.89 -3.89 24.72
N ARG A 60 -10.66 -3.33 25.65
CA ARG A 60 -11.47 -2.12 25.41
C ARG A 60 -10.59 -0.90 25.17
N ALA A 61 -9.53 -0.73 25.94
CA ALA A 61 -8.57 0.36 25.72
C ALA A 61 -7.88 0.25 24.34
N ILE A 62 -7.48 -0.96 23.93
CA ILE A 62 -6.91 -1.22 22.59
C ILE A 62 -7.92 -0.83 21.50
N ARG A 63 -9.18 -1.25 21.63
CA ARG A 63 -10.25 -0.87 20.69
C ARG A 63 -10.41 0.64 20.59
N ASP A 64 -10.44 1.34 21.72
CA ASP A 64 -10.65 2.79 21.76
C ASP A 64 -9.45 3.54 21.15
N GLY A 65 -8.24 2.99 21.29
CA GLY A 65 -7.04 3.45 20.58
C GLY A 65 -7.17 3.29 19.06
N VAL A 66 -7.62 2.12 18.59
CA VAL A 66 -7.90 1.89 17.15
C VAL A 66 -8.96 2.86 16.64
N GLU A 67 -10.02 3.12 17.42
CA GLU A 67 -11.04 4.11 17.06
C GLU A 67 -10.45 5.51 16.89
N ALA A 68 -9.55 5.93 17.78
CA ALA A 68 -8.87 7.22 17.68
C ALA A 68 -8.00 7.31 16.42
N HIS A 69 -7.23 6.27 16.10
CA HIS A 69 -6.45 6.20 14.86
C HIS A 69 -7.33 6.29 13.61
N VAL A 70 -8.45 5.54 13.57
CA VAL A 70 -9.40 5.59 12.45
C VAL A 70 -10.01 6.99 12.30
N LYS A 71 -10.41 7.64 13.40
CA LYS A 71 -10.94 9.01 13.36
C LYS A 71 -9.91 10.00 12.83
N HIS A 72 -8.65 9.90 13.26
CA HIS A 72 -7.57 10.76 12.79
C HIS A 72 -7.31 10.55 11.29
N LEU A 73 -7.24 9.29 10.82
CA LEU A 73 -7.11 8.96 9.40
C LEU A 73 -8.22 9.61 8.56
N VAL A 74 -9.47 9.49 9.01
CA VAL A 74 -10.63 10.06 8.31
C VAL A 74 -10.60 11.58 8.30
N ALA A 75 -10.16 12.23 9.39
CA ALA A 75 -10.13 13.68 9.48
C ALA A 75 -9.00 14.32 8.66
N GLU A 76 -7.79 13.75 8.72
CA GLU A 76 -6.58 14.40 8.21
C GLU A 76 -6.11 13.86 6.86
N LYS A 77 -6.40 12.58 6.56
CA LYS A 77 -5.77 11.87 5.42
C LYS A 77 -6.76 11.49 4.33
N LEU A 78 -8.07 11.61 4.57
CA LEU A 78 -9.09 11.16 3.61
C LEU A 78 -9.02 11.90 2.26
N ASP A 79 -8.74 13.20 2.28
CA ASP A 79 -8.64 13.99 1.04
C ASP A 79 -7.37 13.66 0.26
N LEU A 80 -6.26 13.38 0.96
CA LEU A 80 -5.02 12.89 0.35
C LEU A 80 -5.27 11.55 -0.36
N ILE A 81 -5.86 10.58 0.34
CA ILE A 81 -6.21 9.25 -0.20
C ILE A 81 -7.09 9.38 -1.45
N ARG A 82 -8.04 10.33 -1.46
CA ARG A 82 -8.94 10.54 -2.59
C ARG A 82 -8.28 11.21 -3.79
N SER A 83 -7.33 12.11 -3.56
CA SER A 83 -6.67 12.88 -4.62
C SER A 83 -5.71 12.05 -5.48
N ASP A 84 -5.12 10.99 -4.92
CA ASP A 84 -4.15 10.12 -5.63
C ASP A 84 -4.82 9.07 -6.55
N ARG A 85 -6.15 8.95 -6.52
CA ARG A 85 -6.88 7.89 -7.24
C ARG A 85 -6.59 7.81 -8.74
N SER A 86 -6.39 8.94 -9.42
CA SER A 86 -6.13 8.93 -10.88
C SER A 86 -4.73 8.42 -11.23
N ALA A 87 -3.72 8.72 -10.42
CA ALA A 87 -2.35 8.27 -10.67
C ALA A 87 -2.15 6.84 -10.18
N HIS A 88 -2.75 6.49 -9.04
CA HIS A 88 -2.79 5.14 -8.48
C HIS A 88 -3.47 4.13 -9.42
N GLN A 89 -4.66 4.47 -9.94
CA GLN A 89 -5.39 3.58 -10.83
C GLN A 89 -4.66 3.37 -12.18
N LEU A 90 -4.06 4.42 -12.76
CA LEU A 90 -3.26 4.29 -13.98
C LEU A 90 -1.94 3.53 -13.77
N ARG A 91 -1.30 3.66 -12.60
CA ARG A 91 -0.09 2.93 -12.21
C ARG A 91 -0.37 1.43 -12.11
N LEU A 92 -1.46 1.05 -11.46
CA LEU A 92 -1.81 -0.34 -11.19
C LEU A 92 -2.39 -1.07 -12.40
N GLU A 93 -3.22 -0.40 -13.21
CA GLU A 93 -3.88 -1.06 -14.34
C GLU A 93 -2.96 -1.22 -15.57
N ARG A 94 -1.88 -0.40 -15.68
CA ARG A 94 -1.07 -0.34 -16.91
C ARG A 94 0.43 -0.45 -16.73
N LEU A 95 1.00 0.08 -15.64
CA LEU A 95 2.46 0.20 -15.53
C LEU A 95 3.06 -0.98 -14.76
N LEU A 96 2.57 -1.24 -13.55
CA LEU A 96 3.13 -2.28 -12.69
C LEU A 96 3.00 -3.70 -13.26
N PRO A 97 1.87 -4.14 -13.82
CA PRO A 97 1.76 -5.49 -14.40
C PRO A 97 2.74 -5.75 -15.55
N ASP A 98 3.08 -4.71 -16.32
CA ASP A 98 4.05 -4.81 -17.42
C ASP A 98 5.48 -4.91 -16.88
N LEU A 99 5.83 -4.07 -15.90
CA LEU A 99 7.15 -4.08 -15.29
C LEU A 99 7.40 -5.34 -14.47
N VAL A 100 6.40 -5.84 -13.73
CA VAL A 100 6.50 -7.10 -12.98
C VAL A 100 6.75 -8.25 -13.95
N ARG A 101 5.93 -8.40 -15.00
CA ARG A 101 6.16 -9.44 -16.02
C ARG A 101 7.54 -9.36 -16.69
N GLU A 102 8.11 -8.17 -16.82
CA GLU A 102 9.41 -7.97 -17.47
C GLU A 102 10.60 -8.19 -16.52
N PHE A 103 10.48 -7.83 -15.24
CA PHE A 103 11.62 -7.77 -14.31
C PHE A 103 11.51 -8.65 -13.07
N GLU A 104 10.42 -9.40 -12.88
CA GLU A 104 10.23 -10.28 -11.70
C GLU A 104 11.35 -11.31 -11.47
N ALA A 105 12.08 -11.70 -12.52
CA ALA A 105 13.18 -12.65 -12.43
C ALA A 105 14.50 -12.02 -11.93
N GLU A 106 14.65 -10.70 -12.06
CA GLU A 106 15.92 -10.00 -11.84
C GLU A 106 15.85 -8.93 -10.75
N ARG A 107 14.64 -8.50 -10.39
CA ARG A 107 14.40 -7.40 -9.46
C ARG A 107 13.40 -7.80 -8.40
N THR A 108 13.61 -7.23 -7.22
CA THR A 108 12.61 -7.29 -6.16
C THR A 108 11.41 -6.42 -6.54
N GLU A 109 10.23 -6.81 -6.04
CA GLU A 109 8.99 -6.04 -6.24
C GLU A 109 9.14 -4.58 -5.75
N GLU A 110 9.93 -4.37 -4.68
CA GLU A 110 10.21 -3.06 -4.10
C GLU A 110 11.06 -2.16 -5.03
N GLU A 111 12.06 -2.72 -5.71
CA GLU A 111 12.85 -1.98 -6.70
C GLU A 111 11.99 -1.56 -7.91
N ILE A 112 11.15 -2.47 -8.41
CA ILE A 112 10.24 -2.22 -9.53
C ILE A 112 9.26 -1.09 -9.18
N ARG A 113 8.70 -1.11 -7.97
CA ARG A 113 7.80 -0.06 -7.48
C ARG A 113 8.53 1.27 -7.32
N THR A 114 9.69 1.28 -6.68
CA THR A 114 10.46 2.51 -6.44
C THR A 114 10.79 3.21 -7.76
N ALA A 115 11.14 2.43 -8.80
CA ALA A 115 11.35 2.94 -10.14
C ALA A 115 10.06 3.49 -10.77
N ALA A 116 8.93 2.78 -10.65
CA ALA A 116 7.64 3.21 -11.18
C ALA A 116 7.12 4.50 -10.48
N ASP A 117 7.26 4.57 -9.16
CA ASP A 117 6.84 5.72 -8.35
C ASP A 117 7.68 6.94 -8.65
N ALA A 118 9.01 6.79 -8.69
CA ALA A 118 9.92 7.86 -9.09
C ALA A 118 9.58 8.38 -10.50
N ALA A 119 9.32 7.48 -11.44
CA ALA A 119 8.98 7.85 -12.81
C ALA A 119 7.63 8.59 -12.93
N LEU A 120 6.65 8.29 -12.07
CA LEU A 120 5.34 8.96 -12.07
C LEU A 120 5.33 10.24 -11.25
N ALA A 121 6.14 10.34 -10.19
CA ALA A 121 6.24 11.52 -9.33
C ALA A 121 6.62 12.78 -10.12
N GLU A 122 7.48 12.64 -11.13
CA GLU A 122 7.87 13.73 -12.02
C GLU A 122 6.72 14.38 -12.81
N PHE A 123 5.56 13.71 -12.90
CA PHE A 123 4.42 14.16 -13.69
C PHE A 123 3.18 14.47 -12.85
N GLN A 124 3.33 14.60 -11.52
CA GLN A 124 2.22 14.88 -10.60
C GLN A 124 1.45 16.15 -11.00
N ASP A 125 2.17 17.21 -11.39
CA ASP A 125 1.60 18.50 -11.77
C ASP A 125 1.43 18.69 -13.30
N ALA A 126 1.57 17.62 -14.09
CA ALA A 126 1.52 17.73 -15.54
C ALA A 126 0.12 18.19 -16.02
N PRO A 127 0.02 19.35 -16.70
CA PRO A 127 -1.27 19.91 -17.14
C PRO A 127 -1.90 19.10 -18.29
N VAL A 128 -1.09 18.33 -19.03
CA VAL A 128 -1.52 17.46 -20.12
C VAL A 128 -1.00 16.05 -19.86
N ARG A 129 -1.93 15.10 -19.62
CA ARG A 129 -1.61 13.74 -19.17
C ARG A 129 -1.48 12.70 -20.29
N SER A 130 -1.72 13.09 -21.54
CA SER A 130 -1.87 12.16 -22.68
C SER A 130 -0.66 11.25 -22.94
N TYR A 131 0.55 11.66 -22.54
CA TYR A 131 1.79 10.90 -22.76
C TYR A 131 2.54 10.51 -21.49
N VAL A 132 2.02 10.89 -20.31
CA VAL A 132 2.69 10.67 -19.02
C VAL A 132 3.01 9.19 -18.81
N MET A 133 2.08 8.30 -19.16
CA MET A 133 2.28 6.86 -18.97
C MET A 133 3.38 6.27 -19.86
N THR A 134 3.47 6.71 -21.12
CA THR A 134 4.50 6.23 -22.04
C THR A 134 5.89 6.65 -21.57
N ILE A 135 6.00 7.89 -21.08
CA ILE A 135 7.27 8.45 -20.59
C ILE A 135 7.65 7.80 -19.26
N ALA A 136 6.71 7.69 -18.31
CA ALA A 136 6.93 7.05 -17.02
C ALA A 136 7.35 5.58 -17.17
N ASN A 137 6.72 4.83 -18.09
CA ASN A 137 7.10 3.45 -18.36
C ASN A 137 8.52 3.33 -18.92
N ARG A 138 8.87 4.17 -19.91
CA ARG A 138 10.24 4.22 -20.44
C ARG A 138 11.27 4.50 -19.34
N LYS A 139 11.02 5.51 -18.51
CA LYS A 139 11.92 5.89 -17.42
C LYS A 139 12.06 4.79 -16.36
N ALA A 140 10.96 4.17 -15.93
CA ALA A 140 11.00 3.09 -14.96
C ALA A 140 11.87 1.92 -15.48
N ARG A 141 11.71 1.56 -16.75
CA ARG A 141 12.57 0.56 -17.42
C ARG A 141 14.04 0.97 -17.47
N GLU A 142 14.33 2.23 -17.77
CA GLU A 142 15.70 2.75 -17.78
C GLU A 142 16.35 2.63 -16.40
N VAL A 143 15.65 3.00 -15.33
CA VAL A 143 16.12 2.85 -13.94
C VAL A 143 16.37 1.38 -13.61
N LEU A 144 15.41 0.49 -13.91
CA LEU A 144 15.53 -0.94 -13.60
C LEU A 144 16.65 -1.63 -14.38
N ARG A 145 16.99 -1.13 -15.58
CA ARG A 145 18.12 -1.62 -16.38
C ARG A 145 19.46 -1.03 -15.93
N ALA A 146 19.48 0.26 -15.56
CA ALA A 146 20.71 0.97 -15.16
C ALA A 146 21.26 0.50 -13.81
N SER A 147 20.39 0.07 -12.88
CA SER A 147 20.82 -0.54 -11.60
C SER A 147 21.36 -1.98 -11.76
N GLY A 148 21.59 -2.44 -13.00
CA GLY A 148 22.04 -3.78 -13.36
C GLY A 148 23.54 -3.96 -13.19
N GLN A 149 24.02 -4.01 -11.95
CA GLN A 149 25.16 -4.85 -11.61
C GLN A 149 24.63 -5.88 -10.61
N PRO A 150 24.63 -7.19 -10.94
CA PRO A 150 24.24 -8.21 -9.99
C PRO A 150 25.19 -8.15 -8.80
N ALA A 151 24.65 -8.20 -7.58
CA ALA A 151 25.45 -8.47 -6.39
C ALA A 151 26.15 -9.82 -6.61
N ALA A 152 27.45 -9.77 -6.89
CA ALA A 152 28.27 -10.96 -7.08
C ALA A 152 28.37 -11.73 -5.75
N ALA A 153 28.02 -13.02 -5.84
CA ALA A 153 28.41 -14.18 -5.04
C ALA A 153 28.70 -14.01 -3.54
#